data_AF-A0A2T1C4C9-F1
#
_entry.id   AF-A0A2T1C4C9-F1
#
_cell.length_a   1.000
_cell.length_b   1.000
_cell.length_c   1.000
_cell.angle_alpha   90.00
_cell.angle_beta   90.00
_cell.angle_gamma   90.00
#
_symmetry.space_group_name_H-M   'P 1'
#
loop_
_entity.id
_entity.type
_entity.pdbx_description
1 polymer ?
#
loop_
_entity_poly.entity_id
_entity_poly.type
_entity_poly.pdbx_seq_one_letter_code
_entity_poly.pdbx_strand_id
1 'polypeptide(L)'
;MDTKKMKGALSSSMLAETEAVQNKKVTDTTADRFEQAEAFFEDNLPTLPSSKADSKTQVRDSFTFPLEDHELIEKIINRCLKQAVSVNKSETLRAALRLLHSLSDEELIKAFSGIERIKTGRPPKGGA
;
A
#
# COMPACT_ATOMS: atom_id res chain seq x y z
N MET A 1 -68.66 3.80 -26.89
CA MET A 1 -67.27 3.75 -26.37
C MET A 1 -66.51 2.71 -27.18
N ASP A 2 -65.62 3.14 -28.06
CA ASP A 2 -64.95 2.27 -29.04
C ASP A 2 -63.85 1.42 -28.39
N THR A 3 -64.22 0.19 -28.04
CA THR A 3 -63.35 -0.81 -27.39
C THR A 3 -62.12 -1.19 -28.23
N LYS A 4 -62.14 -0.90 -29.54
CA LYS A 4 -61.01 -1.10 -30.47
C LYS A 4 -59.88 -0.09 -30.26
N LYS A 5 -60.22 1.16 -29.87
CA LYS A 5 -59.23 2.23 -29.60
C LYS A 5 -58.49 2.02 -28.27
N MET A 6 -59.19 1.50 -27.25
CA MET A 6 -58.59 1.14 -25.96
C MET A 6 -57.60 -0.03 -26.08
N LYS A 7 -57.93 -1.07 -26.85
CA LYS A 7 -57.01 -2.20 -27.08
C LYS A 7 -55.73 -1.78 -27.81
N GLY A 8 -55.83 -0.85 -28.77
CA GLY A 8 -54.68 -0.28 -29.47
C GLY A 8 -53.75 0.51 -28.54
N ALA A 9 -54.33 1.36 -27.67
CA ALA A 9 -53.56 2.16 -26.72
C ALA A 9 -52.84 1.31 -25.65
N LEU A 10 -53.49 0.24 -25.19
CA LEU A 10 -52.87 -0.71 -24.25
C LEU A 10 -51.73 -1.50 -24.91
N SER A 11 -51.89 -1.89 -26.18
CA SER A 11 -50.82 -2.58 -26.92
C SER A 11 -49.62 -1.67 -27.16
N SER A 12 -49.82 -0.39 -27.49
CA SER A 12 -48.70 0.55 -27.65
C SER A 12 -47.98 0.84 -26.32
N SER A 13 -48.70 0.89 -25.20
CA SER A 13 -48.08 1.06 -23.87
C SER A 13 -47.23 -0.15 -23.50
N MET A 14 -47.74 -1.37 -23.74
CA MET A 14 -46.99 -2.60 -23.47
C MET A 14 -45.74 -2.72 -24.33
N LEU A 15 -45.80 -2.29 -25.60
CA LEU A 15 -44.64 -2.26 -26.49
C LEU A 15 -43.59 -1.25 -26.01
N ALA A 16 -44.01 -0.03 -25.65
CA ALA A 16 -43.12 1.00 -25.12
C ALA A 16 -42.45 0.58 -23.80
N GLU A 17 -43.16 -0.11 -22.92
CA GLU A 17 -42.59 -0.67 -21.69
C GLU A 17 -41.57 -1.78 -21.99
N THR A 18 -41.84 -2.67 -22.95
CA THR A 18 -40.89 -3.71 -23.33
C THR A 18 -39.61 -3.14 -23.97
N GLU A 19 -39.74 -2.09 -24.78
CA GLU A 19 -38.59 -1.39 -25.38
C GLU A 19 -37.75 -0.68 -24.31
N ALA A 20 -38.38 -0.02 -23.34
CA ALA A 20 -37.69 0.64 -22.24
C ALA A 20 -36.95 -0.35 -21.31
N VAL A 21 -37.54 -1.52 -21.05
CA VAL A 21 -36.91 -2.58 -20.25
C VAL A 21 -35.75 -3.24 -21.00
N GLN A 22 -35.87 -3.41 -22.32
CA GLN A 22 -34.76 -3.91 -23.15
C GLN A 22 -33.61 -2.91 -23.18
N ASN A 23 -33.89 -1.61 -23.36
CA ASN A 23 -32.85 -0.59 -23.45
C ASN A 23 -32.06 -0.44 -22.12
N LYS A 24 -32.72 -0.60 -20.97
CA LYS A 24 -32.05 -0.63 -19.65
C LYS A 24 -31.17 -1.87 -19.44
N LYS A 25 -31.54 -3.03 -19.99
CA LYS A 25 -30.71 -4.25 -19.93
C LYS A 25 -29.49 -4.18 -20.84
N VAL A 26 -29.60 -3.47 -21.97
CA VAL A 26 -28.47 -3.24 -22.89
C VAL A 26 -27.43 -2.33 -22.24
N THR A 27 -27.81 -1.36 -21.40
CA THR A 27 -26.84 -0.48 -20.73
C THR A 27 -26.24 -1.05 -19.44
N ASP A 28 -26.64 -2.27 -19.04
CA ASP A 28 -26.29 -2.86 -17.75
C ASP A 28 -25.69 -4.26 -17.92
N THR A 29 -25.16 -4.58 -19.11
CA THR A 29 -24.34 -5.77 -19.29
C THR A 29 -22.92 -5.51 -18.81
N THR A 30 -22.23 -6.57 -18.39
CA THR A 30 -20.84 -6.46 -17.93
C THR A 30 -19.92 -5.92 -19.02
N ALA A 31 -20.23 -6.18 -20.31
CA ALA A 31 -19.44 -5.71 -21.45
C ALA A 31 -19.45 -4.18 -21.57
N ASP A 32 -20.61 -3.54 -21.47
CA ASP A 32 -20.70 -2.06 -21.58
C ASP A 32 -20.03 -1.35 -20.40
N ARG A 33 -20.00 -1.99 -19.22
CA ARG A 33 -19.23 -1.50 -18.06
C ARG A 33 -17.72 -1.61 -18.28
N PHE A 34 -17.26 -2.66 -18.95
CA PHE A 34 -15.86 -2.81 -19.31
C PHE A 34 -15.45 -1.80 -20.38
N GLU A 35 -16.28 -1.59 -21.41
CA GLU A 35 -16.02 -0.59 -22.46
C GLU A 35 -16.03 0.85 -21.90
N GLN A 36 -16.95 1.18 -20.99
CA GLN A 36 -16.92 2.48 -20.30
C GLN A 36 -15.72 2.63 -19.37
N ALA A 37 -15.28 1.55 -18.70
CA ALA A 37 -14.08 1.58 -17.89
C ALA A 37 -12.83 1.79 -18.77
N GLU A 38 -12.70 1.05 -19.88
CA GLU A 38 -11.60 1.20 -20.84
C GLU A 38 -11.57 2.61 -21.44
N ALA A 39 -12.70 3.15 -21.89
CA ALA A 39 -12.77 4.52 -22.39
C ALA A 39 -12.40 5.56 -21.32
N PHE A 40 -12.82 5.36 -20.06
CA PHE A 40 -12.43 6.23 -18.94
C PHE A 40 -10.93 6.17 -18.66
N PHE A 41 -10.32 4.99 -18.76
CA PHE A 41 -8.88 4.81 -18.59
C PHE A 41 -8.08 5.31 -19.79
N GLU A 42 -8.59 5.25 -21.02
CA GLU A 42 -7.92 5.82 -22.20
C GLU A 42 -7.83 7.35 -22.13
N ASP A 43 -8.92 8.02 -21.76
CA ASP A 43 -8.95 9.48 -21.61
C ASP A 43 -8.23 9.97 -20.33
N ASN A 44 -8.13 9.11 -19.30
CA ASN A 44 -7.41 9.38 -18.05
C ASN A 44 -6.28 8.38 -17.84
N LEU A 45 -5.51 8.07 -18.88
CA LEU A 45 -4.34 7.23 -18.72
C LEU A 45 -3.37 8.04 -17.84
N PRO A 46 -3.07 7.61 -16.59
CA PRO A 46 -2.03 8.29 -15.85
C PRO A 46 -0.77 8.12 -16.70
N THR A 47 -0.25 9.23 -17.24
CA THR A 47 1.08 9.24 -17.86
C THR A 47 2.01 8.60 -16.85
N LEU A 48 2.37 7.34 -17.08
CA LEU A 48 3.43 6.67 -16.34
C LEU A 48 4.60 7.64 -16.41
N PRO A 49 5.08 8.18 -15.28
CA PRO A 49 6.17 9.13 -15.33
C PRO A 49 7.40 8.39 -15.84
N SER A 50 7.59 8.44 -17.14
CA SER A 50 8.86 8.22 -17.83
C SER A 50 9.73 9.45 -17.56
N SER A 51 10.08 9.62 -16.30
CA SER A 51 11.25 10.38 -15.93
C SER A 51 11.96 9.51 -14.91
N LYS A 52 13.16 9.06 -15.28
CA LYS A 52 14.18 8.69 -14.30
C LYS A 52 14.56 9.98 -13.55
N ALA A 53 13.63 10.50 -12.77
CA ALA A 53 13.95 11.40 -11.70
C ALA A 53 14.77 10.57 -10.72
N ASP A 54 15.94 11.06 -10.35
CA ASP A 54 16.89 10.39 -9.45
C ASP A 54 16.16 9.86 -8.22
N SER A 55 15.71 8.61 -8.30
CA SER A 55 15.11 7.92 -7.19
C SER A 55 16.26 7.75 -6.22
N LYS A 56 16.32 8.58 -5.17
CA LYS A 56 17.24 8.39 -4.05
C LYS A 56 17.20 6.90 -3.71
N THR A 57 18.29 6.20 -4.01
CA THR A 57 18.37 4.75 -3.87
C THR A 57 18.17 4.42 -2.40
N GLN A 58 16.96 3.97 -2.05
CA GLN A 58 16.67 3.49 -0.71
C GLN A 58 17.26 2.08 -0.60
N VAL A 59 18.39 1.95 0.10
CA VAL A 59 18.94 0.64 0.45
C VAL A 59 18.15 0.07 1.61
N ARG A 60 17.66 -1.17 1.46
CA ARG A 60 16.97 -1.90 2.52
C ARG A 60 17.91 -2.99 3.06
N ASP A 61 18.36 -2.81 4.30
CA ASP A 61 19.11 -3.82 5.04
C ASP A 61 18.17 -4.59 5.97
N SER A 62 18.35 -5.91 6.03
CA SER A 62 17.66 -6.80 6.96
C SER A 62 18.60 -7.18 8.10
N PHE A 63 18.23 -6.87 9.34
CA PHE A 63 19.02 -7.17 10.53
C PHE A 63 18.40 -8.28 11.36
N THR A 64 19.26 -9.11 11.99
CA THR A 64 18.87 -10.07 13.02
C THR A 64 19.40 -9.58 14.36
N PHE A 65 18.52 -9.43 15.34
CA PHE A 65 18.86 -8.99 16.70
C PHE A 65 18.63 -10.12 17.70
N PRO A 66 19.38 -10.17 18.81
CA PRO A 66 19.00 -10.94 19.99
C PRO A 66 17.70 -10.37 20.56
N LEU A 67 17.00 -11.17 21.38
CA LEU A 67 15.74 -10.75 21.98
C LEU A 67 15.90 -9.48 22.82
N GLU A 68 16.98 -9.40 23.61
CA GLU A 68 17.26 -8.28 24.50
C GLU A 68 17.40 -6.95 23.74
N ASP A 69 18.12 -6.93 22.62
CA ASP A 69 18.29 -5.73 21.80
C ASP A 69 16.99 -5.34 21.10
N HIS A 70 16.20 -6.32 20.65
CA HIS A 70 14.91 -6.04 20.04
C HIS A 70 13.96 -5.37 21.05
N GLU A 71 13.91 -5.85 22.30
CA GLU A 71 13.17 -5.17 23.37
C GLU A 71 13.70 -3.78 23.67
N LEU A 72 15.01 -3.57 23.59
CA LEU A 72 15.63 -2.26 23.82
C LEU A 72 15.15 -1.23 22.78
N ILE A 73 15.02 -1.64 21.52
CA ILE A 73 14.44 -0.81 20.44
C ILE A 73 13.01 -0.41 20.80
N GLU A 74 12.18 -1.35 21.27
CA GLU A 74 10.80 -1.05 21.69
C GLU A 74 10.75 -0.13 22.91
N LYS A 75 11.63 -0.33 23.89
CA LYS A 75 11.77 0.56 25.06
C LYS A 75 12.15 1.99 24.63
N ILE A 76 13.00 2.17 23.61
CA ILE A 76 13.31 3.49 23.05
C ILE A 76 12.06 4.11 22.42
N ILE A 77 11.37 3.37 21.55
CA ILE A 77 10.15 3.87 20.87
C ILE A 77 9.10 4.30 21.90
N ASN A 78 8.87 3.47 22.92
CA ASN A 78 7.93 3.77 24.00
C ASN A 78 8.34 5.01 24.81
N ARG A 79 9.64 5.25 25.03
CA ARG A 79 10.11 6.49 25.68
C ARG A 79 9.83 7.73 24.84
N CYS A 80 10.03 7.66 23.52
CA CYS A 80 9.68 8.75 22.61
C CYS A 80 8.17 9.00 22.58
N LEU A 81 7.36 7.93 22.57
CA LEU A 81 5.90 8.04 22.61
C LEU A 81 5.40 8.72 23.88
N LYS A 82 6.02 8.45 25.04
CA LYS A 82 5.74 9.17 26.30
C LYS A 82 6.03 10.67 26.22
N GLN A 83 6.91 11.10 25.32
CA GLN A 83 7.20 12.51 25.03
C GLN A 83 6.37 13.05 23.87
N ALA A 84 5.29 12.36 23.48
CA ALA A 84 4.43 12.69 22.35
C ALA A 84 5.13 12.69 20.97
N VAL A 85 6.23 11.93 20.83
CA VAL A 85 6.94 11.76 19.56
C VAL A 85 6.77 10.33 19.06
N SER A 86 6.08 10.15 17.94
CA SER A 86 5.98 8.85 17.25
C SER A 86 7.20 8.58 16.39
N VAL A 87 7.86 7.44 16.61
CA VAL A 87 9.05 7.00 15.85
C VAL A 87 8.95 5.54 15.47
N ASN A 88 9.42 5.22 14.27
CA ASN A 88 9.45 3.85 13.76
C ASN A 88 10.79 3.14 14.04
N LYS A 89 10.83 1.81 13.92
CA LYS A 89 12.05 1.01 14.12
C LYS A 89 13.23 1.53 13.26
N SER A 90 12.97 1.80 11.97
CA SER A 90 13.99 2.33 11.06
C SER A 90 14.42 3.77 11.37
N GLU A 91 13.62 4.57 12.08
CA GLU A 91 14.01 5.91 12.53
C GLU A 91 14.91 5.83 13.76
N THR A 92 14.55 4.98 14.72
CA THR A 92 15.35 4.70 15.90
C THR A 92 16.77 4.26 15.52
N LEU A 93 16.88 3.33 14.56
CA LEU A 93 18.19 2.87 14.08
C LEU A 93 18.98 3.99 13.40
N ARG A 94 18.34 4.81 12.55
CA ARG A 94 19.00 5.96 11.91
C ARG A 94 19.47 7.01 12.93
N ALA A 95 18.69 7.26 13.98
CA ALA A 95 19.08 8.16 15.07
C ALA A 95 20.26 7.60 15.87
N ALA A 96 20.23 6.29 16.19
CA ALA A 96 21.32 5.62 16.88
C ALA A 96 22.63 5.68 16.09
N LEU A 97 22.60 5.47 14.77
CA LEU A 97 23.80 5.58 13.92
C LEU A 97 24.39 6.98 13.93
N ARG A 98 23.54 8.03 13.89
CA ARG A 98 24.01 9.42 13.97
C ARG A 98 24.63 9.73 15.33
N LEU A 99 24.06 9.19 16.41
CA LEU A 99 24.62 9.34 17.75
C LEU A 99 25.98 8.65 17.85
N LEU A 100 26.10 7.40 17.38
CA LEU A 100 27.37 6.66 17.37
C LEU A 100 28.46 7.38 16.56
N HIS A 101 28.11 7.97 15.42
CA HIS A 101 29.05 8.77 14.62
C HIS A 101 29.50 10.05 15.33
N SER A 102 28.73 10.58 16.28
CA SER A 102 29.11 11.79 17.02
C SER A 102 30.04 11.54 18.22
N LEU A 103 30.25 10.27 18.60
CA LEU A 103 31.12 9.90 19.71
C LEU A 103 32.60 10.04 19.34
N SER A 104 33.46 10.17 20.36
CA SER A 104 34.91 10.08 20.19
C SER A 104 35.37 8.64 19.91
N ASP A 105 36.54 8.46 19.32
CA ASP A 105 37.08 7.13 18.98
C ASP A 105 37.21 6.21 20.21
N GLU A 106 37.60 6.77 21.37
CA GLU A 106 37.70 6.01 22.61
C GLU A 106 36.35 5.52 23.12
N GLU A 107 35.33 6.38 23.07
CA GLU A 107 33.95 6.03 23.47
C GLU A 107 33.33 5.03 22.50
N LEU A 108 33.63 5.16 21.21
CA LEU A 108 33.17 4.24 20.18
C LEU A 108 33.73 2.83 20.44
N ILE A 109 35.03 2.70 20.67
CA ILE A 109 35.67 1.40 20.97
C ILE A 109 35.06 0.79 22.25
N LYS A 110 34.85 1.60 23.29
CA LYS A 110 34.20 1.15 24.52
C LYS A 110 32.78 0.65 24.26
N ALA A 111 31.98 1.36 23.47
CA ALA A 111 30.62 0.97 23.12
C ALA A 111 30.58 -0.39 22.40
N PHE A 112 31.54 -0.67 21.51
CA PHE A 112 31.60 -1.95 20.80
C PHE A 112 32.16 -3.11 21.63
N SER A 113 32.96 -2.83 22.67
CA SER A 113 33.58 -3.88 23.49
C SER A 113 32.58 -4.74 24.27
N GLY A 114 31.40 -4.19 24.58
CA GLY A 114 30.34 -4.88 25.33
C GLY A 114 29.30 -5.60 24.46
N ILE A 115 29.40 -5.52 23.13
CA ILE A 115 28.39 -6.10 22.23
C ILE A 115 28.76 -7.55 21.89
N GLU A 116 27.81 -8.48 22.08
CA GLU A 116 27.99 -9.87 21.68
C GLU A 116 28.01 -10.01 20.15
N ARG A 117 28.99 -10.76 19.63
CA ARG A 117 29.06 -11.07 18.21
C ARG A 117 28.09 -12.19 17.84
N ILE A 118 26.98 -11.81 17.20
CA ILE A 118 26.05 -12.78 16.62
C ILE A 118 26.68 -13.39 15.38
N LYS A 119 26.91 -14.71 15.41
CA LYS A 119 27.33 -15.47 14.24
C LYS A 119 26.12 -15.76 13.37
N THR A 120 25.72 -14.82 12.51
CA THR A 120 24.66 -15.07 11.53
C THR A 120 25.23 -15.91 10.37
N GLY A 121 24.86 -17.19 10.30
CA GLY A 121 25.07 -18.03 9.12
C GLY A 121 23.96 -17.85 8.09
N ARG A 122 24.07 -18.54 6.94
CA ARG A 122 22.94 -18.70 6.01
C ARG A 122 21.86 -19.53 6.72
N PRO A 123 20.59 -19.09 6.79
CA PRO A 123 19.52 -19.97 7.25
C PRO A 123 19.54 -21.23 6.37
N PRO A 124 19.51 -22.45 6.96
CA PRO A 124 19.47 -23.66 6.17
C PRO A 124 18.29 -23.57 5.22
N LYS A 125 18.50 -23.88 3.93
CA LYS A 125 17.40 -23.99 2.97
C LYS A 125 16.49 -25.13 3.43
N GLY A 126 15.45 -24.81 4.18
CA GLY A 126 14.52 -25.79 4.74
C GLY A 126 13.93 -25.29 6.05
N GLY A 127 12.84 -24.53 5.97
CA GLY A 127 12.10 -24.08 7.13
C GLY A 127 10.76 -23.48 6.71
N ALA A 128 9.85 -24.36 6.30
CA ALA A 128 8.42 -24.19 6.02
C ALA A 128 8.01 -23.13 4.97
#